data_AF-A0A9P6ZIE9-F1
#
_entry.id   AF-A0A9P6ZIE9-F1
#
_cell.length_a   1.000
_cell.length_b   1.000
_cell.length_c   1.000
_cell.angle_alpha   90.00
_cell.angle_beta   90.00
_cell.angle_gamma   90.00
#
_symmetry.space_group_name_H-M   'P 1'
#
loop_
_entity.id
_entity.type
_entity.pdbx_description
1 polymer ?
#
loop_
_entity_poly.entity_id
_entity_poly.type
_entity_poly.pdbx_seq_one_letter_code
_entity_poly.pdbx_strand_id
1 'polypeptide(L)'
;WSSAALQTAKFVGKGTHMSRTVRQWSKAYIVDRGNLLLSKCSGDWTKSRINDEDLKEELLMHLQSLGKYVTAIAVVNYLARPDVQQRYQLSKTISLVMAQRWMENCGFRWTTAKNGQYVDGHEREDVMNYRQNKFLP
;
A
#
# COMPACT_ATOMS: atom_id res chain seq x y z
N TRP A 1 -22.86 -22.61 -29.25
CA TRP A 1 -22.08 -21.80 -28.28
C TRP A 1 -22.89 -21.23 -27.12
N SER A 2 -24.18 -20.87 -27.28
CA SER A 2 -24.99 -20.32 -26.18
C SER A 2 -25.25 -21.27 -25.01
N SER A 3 -25.55 -22.55 -25.28
CA SER A 3 -25.79 -23.55 -24.23
C SER A 3 -24.51 -23.85 -23.42
N ALA A 4 -23.40 -24.13 -24.11
CA ALA A 4 -22.11 -24.38 -23.47
C ALA A 4 -21.64 -23.20 -22.60
N ALA A 5 -21.73 -21.96 -23.11
CA ALA A 5 -21.36 -20.77 -22.32
C ALA A 5 -22.28 -20.56 -21.11
N LEU A 6 -23.55 -20.96 -21.19
CA LEU A 6 -24.47 -20.90 -20.05
C LEU A 6 -24.15 -21.98 -19.01
N GLN A 7 -23.74 -23.17 -19.44
CA GLN A 7 -23.26 -24.22 -18.53
C GLN A 7 -22.00 -23.78 -17.80
N THR A 8 -21.01 -23.20 -18.50
CA THR A 8 -19.80 -22.66 -17.87
C THR A 8 -20.13 -21.51 -16.90
N ALA A 9 -21.03 -20.60 -17.27
CA ALA A 9 -21.46 -19.53 -16.39
C ALA A 9 -22.11 -20.07 -15.10
N LYS A 10 -23.01 -21.06 -15.24
CA LYS A 10 -23.66 -21.73 -14.10
C LYS A 10 -22.67 -22.47 -13.22
N PHE A 11 -21.66 -23.13 -13.81
CA PHE A 11 -20.59 -23.81 -13.08
C PHE A 11 -19.79 -22.84 -12.19
N VAL A 12 -19.57 -21.60 -12.65
CA VAL A 12 -18.89 -20.53 -11.88
C VAL A 12 -19.87 -19.80 -10.92
N GLY A 13 -21.10 -20.30 -10.76
CA GLY A 13 -22.12 -19.68 -9.90
C GLY A 13 -22.66 -18.35 -10.45
N LYS A 14 -22.56 -18.12 -11.75
CA LYS A 14 -23.00 -16.89 -12.44
C LYS A 14 -24.17 -17.17 -13.39
N GLY A 15 -24.86 -16.10 -13.76
CA GLY A 15 -26.06 -16.14 -14.60
C GLY A 15 -25.83 -15.86 -16.09
N THR A 16 -26.91 -15.50 -16.77
CA THR A 16 -26.95 -15.22 -18.22
C THR A 16 -26.00 -14.10 -18.65
N HIS A 17 -25.73 -13.13 -17.78
CA HIS A 17 -24.75 -12.07 -18.03
C HIS A 17 -23.36 -12.64 -18.29
N MET A 18 -22.84 -13.51 -17.40
CA MET A 18 -21.54 -14.15 -17.58
C MET A 18 -21.49 -15.02 -18.84
N SER A 19 -22.59 -15.71 -19.17
CA SER A 19 -22.71 -16.46 -20.43
C SER A 19 -22.56 -15.57 -21.67
N ARG A 20 -23.08 -14.33 -21.64
CA ARG A 20 -22.89 -13.36 -22.74
C ARG A 20 -21.43 -12.89 -22.79
N THR A 21 -20.85 -12.59 -21.63
CA THR A 21 -19.46 -12.14 -21.51
C THR A 21 -18.47 -13.20 -22.02
N VAL A 22 -18.62 -14.47 -21.61
CA VAL A 22 -17.81 -15.59 -22.10
C VAL A 22 -17.90 -15.73 -23.62
N ARG A 23 -19.10 -15.57 -24.21
CA ARG A 23 -19.26 -15.62 -25.68
C ARG A 23 -18.57 -14.45 -26.39
N GLN A 24 -18.63 -13.26 -25.82
CA GLN A 24 -17.94 -12.09 -26.37
C GLN A 24 -16.42 -12.30 -26.32
N TRP A 25 -15.91 -12.81 -25.20
CA TRP A 25 -14.51 -13.14 -25.00
C TRP A 25 -14.00 -14.22 -25.95
N SER A 26 -14.72 -15.33 -26.10
CA SER A 26 -14.35 -16.37 -27.06
C SER A 26 -14.29 -15.84 -28.49
N LYS A 27 -15.24 -14.98 -28.88
CA LYS A 27 -15.22 -14.33 -30.20
C LYS A 27 -14.03 -13.38 -30.37
N ALA A 28 -13.75 -12.56 -29.36
CA ALA A 28 -12.61 -11.63 -29.38
C ALA A 28 -11.27 -12.37 -29.52
N TYR A 29 -11.12 -13.49 -28.80
CA TYR A 29 -9.92 -14.34 -28.87
C TYR A 29 -9.75 -15.06 -30.22
N ILE A 30 -10.85 -15.44 -30.87
CA ILE A 30 -10.81 -16.03 -32.23
C ILE A 30 -10.33 -14.99 -33.25
N VAL A 31 -10.73 -13.73 -33.07
CA VAL A 31 -10.35 -12.62 -33.97
C VAL A 31 -8.90 -12.20 -33.74
N ASP A 32 -8.45 -12.11 -32.49
CA ASP A 32 -7.08 -11.78 -32.12
C ASP A 32 -6.60 -12.68 -30.97
N ARG A 33 -5.65 -13.56 -31.28
CA ARG A 33 -5.07 -14.50 -30.29
C ARG A 33 -4.16 -13.80 -29.27
N GLY A 34 -3.73 -12.57 -29.54
CA GLY A 34 -3.00 -11.73 -28.58
C GLY A 34 -3.91 -11.01 -27.58
N ASN A 35 -5.22 -10.96 -27.84
CA ASN A 35 -6.22 -10.34 -26.97
C ASN A 35 -6.58 -11.27 -25.81
N LEU A 36 -5.61 -11.49 -24.93
CA LEU A 36 -5.82 -12.15 -23.65
C LEU A 36 -6.76 -11.28 -22.82
N LEU A 37 -7.74 -11.94 -22.21
CA LEU A 37 -8.78 -11.35 -21.39
C LEU A 37 -8.19 -10.82 -20.08
N LEU A 38 -7.38 -9.78 -20.17
CA LEU A 38 -7.06 -8.95 -19.02
C LEU A 38 -8.40 -8.36 -18.57
N SER A 39 -8.83 -8.82 -17.41
CA SER A 39 -10.01 -8.30 -16.74
C SER A 39 -10.01 -6.78 -16.87
N LYS A 40 -11.07 -6.22 -17.47
CA LYS A 40 -11.27 -4.76 -17.47
C LYS A 40 -11.38 -4.19 -16.04
N CYS A 41 -11.39 -5.04 -15.01
CA CYS A 41 -11.26 -4.64 -13.62
C CYS A 41 -9.80 -4.35 -13.18
N SER A 42 -8.81 -4.59 -14.04
CA SER A 42 -7.39 -4.35 -13.76
C SER A 42 -6.89 -3.01 -14.31
N GLY A 43 -7.78 -2.15 -14.82
CA GLY A 43 -7.44 -0.83 -15.35
C GLY A 43 -8.03 0.30 -14.51
N ASP A 44 -7.15 0.99 -13.78
CA ASP A 44 -7.25 2.42 -13.44
C ASP A 44 -8.59 2.94 -12.90
N TRP A 45 -9.15 2.27 -11.89
CA TRP A 45 -10.13 2.91 -11.03
C TRP A 45 -9.41 3.85 -10.05
N THR A 46 -9.04 5.02 -10.57
CA THR A 46 -8.49 6.16 -9.85
C THR A 46 -7.23 5.81 -9.04
N LYS A 47 -6.04 5.85 -9.67
CA LYS A 47 -4.78 5.90 -8.92
C LYS A 47 -4.86 7.11 -7.98
N SER A 48 -5.06 6.85 -6.68
CA SER A 48 -5.07 7.89 -5.67
C SER A 48 -3.78 8.67 -5.77
N ARG A 49 -3.83 10.01 -5.83
CA ARG A 49 -2.63 10.86 -5.97
C ARG A 49 -1.59 10.61 -4.87
N ILE A 50 -2.03 10.20 -3.69
CA ILE A 50 -1.13 9.83 -2.58
C ILE A 50 -0.32 8.55 -2.82
N ASN A 51 -0.68 7.75 -3.82
CA ASN A 51 0.07 6.57 -4.25
C ASN A 51 0.96 6.86 -5.47
N ASP A 52 1.01 8.11 -5.92
CA ASP A 52 2.01 8.56 -6.89
C ASP A 52 3.41 8.35 -6.29
N GLU A 53 4.32 7.83 -7.09
CA GLU A 53 5.63 7.33 -6.61
C GLU A 53 6.46 8.46 -6.00
N ASP A 54 6.51 9.61 -6.68
CA ASP A 54 7.27 10.79 -6.25
C ASP A 54 6.70 11.36 -4.94
N LEU A 55 5.38 11.53 -4.87
CA LEU A 55 4.72 12.05 -3.66
C LEU A 55 4.88 11.08 -2.49
N LYS A 56 4.78 9.78 -2.75
CA LYS A 56 4.95 8.75 -1.73
C LYS A 56 6.36 8.77 -1.17
N GLU A 57 7.38 8.84 -2.01
CA GLU A 57 8.77 8.86 -1.58
C GLU A 57 9.08 10.11 -0.74
N GLU A 58 8.67 11.29 -1.21
CA GLU A 58 8.86 12.55 -0.50
C GLU A 58 8.18 12.51 0.88
N LEU A 59 6.96 11.98 0.94
CA LEU A 59 6.21 11.88 2.18
C LEU A 59 6.83 10.87 3.14
N LEU A 60 7.31 9.72 2.66
CA LEU A 60 8.05 8.75 3.47
C LEU A 60 9.33 9.36 4.05
N MET A 61 10.08 10.11 3.25
CA MET A 61 11.28 10.81 3.69
C MET A 61 10.97 11.83 4.79
N HIS A 62 9.87 12.58 4.64
CA HIS A 62 9.39 13.47 5.69
C HIS A 62 9.04 12.71 6.97
N LEU A 63 8.31 11.60 6.88
CA LEU A 63 7.94 10.81 8.06
C LEU A 63 9.16 10.19 8.74
N GLN A 64 10.17 9.76 7.99
CA GLN A 64 11.44 9.27 8.55
C GLN A 64 12.16 10.36 9.35
N SER A 65 12.13 11.61 8.88
CA SER A 65 12.74 12.75 9.59
C SER A 65 12.06 13.08 10.94
N LEU A 66 10.79 12.70 11.13
CA LEU A 66 10.05 12.89 12.39
C LEU A 66 10.43 11.87 13.47
N GLY A 67 11.14 10.79 13.12
CA GLY A 67 11.64 9.80 14.05
C GLY A 67 10.58 8.80 14.53
N LYS A 68 10.68 8.37 15.80
CA LYS A 68 9.93 7.21 16.34
C LYS A 68 8.41 7.40 16.41
N TYR A 69 7.94 8.62 16.62
CA TYR A 69 6.53 8.90 16.94
C TYR A 69 5.77 9.49 15.75
N VAL A 70 5.77 8.75 14.64
CA VAL A 70 5.03 9.14 13.44
C VAL A 70 3.52 8.95 13.64
N THR A 71 2.76 9.98 13.31
CA THR A 71 1.29 9.98 13.40
C THR A 71 0.65 10.25 12.04
N ALA A 72 -0.56 9.74 11.83
CA ALA A 72 -1.33 10.03 10.61
C ALA A 72 -1.66 11.53 10.46
N ILE A 73 -1.69 12.28 11.57
CA ILE A 73 -1.84 13.74 11.55
C ILE A 73 -0.65 14.41 10.84
N ALA A 74 0.57 13.88 10.99
CA ALA A 74 1.74 14.42 10.30
C ALA A 74 1.58 14.36 8.77
N VAL A 75 0.99 13.27 8.25
CA VAL A 75 0.65 13.12 6.83
C VAL A 75 -0.35 14.19 6.39
N VAL A 76 -1.44 14.37 7.16
CA VAL A 76 -2.46 15.38 6.86
C VAL A 76 -1.87 16.79 6.87
N ASN A 77 -1.07 17.12 7.88
CA ASN A 77 -0.42 18.42 8.02
C ASN A 77 0.58 18.70 6.89
N TYR A 78 1.33 17.67 6.46
CA TYR A 78 2.27 17.80 5.35
C TYR A 78 1.55 18.07 4.02
N LEU A 79 0.48 17.32 3.74
CA LEU A 79 -0.35 17.54 2.55
C LEU A 79 -1.21 18.82 2.63
N ALA A 80 -1.35 19.41 3.81
CA ALA A 80 -2.02 20.69 4.00
C ALA A 80 -1.17 21.90 3.61
N ARG A 81 0.13 21.71 3.41
CA ARG A 81 1.02 22.82 3.05
C ARG A 81 0.76 23.29 1.61
N PRO A 82 0.69 24.60 1.37
CA PRO A 82 0.30 25.15 0.08
C PRO A 82 1.32 24.86 -1.03
N ASP A 83 2.60 24.79 -0.69
CA ASP A 83 3.70 24.40 -1.58
C ASP A 83 3.52 22.98 -2.13
N VAL A 84 3.24 22.01 -1.25
CA VAL A 84 2.98 20.61 -1.62
C VAL A 84 1.70 20.49 -2.45
N GLN A 85 0.63 21.18 -2.04
CA GLN A 85 -0.64 21.17 -2.76
C GLN A 85 -0.50 21.70 -4.19
N GLN A 86 0.25 22.79 -4.37
CA GLN A 86 0.48 23.38 -5.67
C GLN A 86 1.34 22.47 -6.56
N ARG A 87 2.40 21.88 -6.01
CA ARG A 87 3.31 20.99 -6.75
C ARG A 87 2.60 19.73 -7.28
N TYR A 88 1.74 19.13 -6.46
CA TYR A 88 1.03 17.89 -6.80
C TYR A 88 -0.42 18.10 -7.27
N GLN A 89 -0.82 19.36 -7.49
CA GLN A 89 -2.17 19.74 -7.96
C GLN A 89 -3.29 19.14 -7.08
N LEU A 90 -3.08 19.12 -5.77
CA LEU A 90 -4.04 18.60 -4.81
C LEU A 90 -5.07 19.69 -4.49
N SER A 91 -6.34 19.46 -4.85
CA SER A 91 -7.43 20.40 -4.57
C SER A 91 -7.92 20.35 -3.13
N LYS A 92 -7.72 19.21 -2.46
CA LYS A 92 -8.16 18.96 -1.08
C LYS A 92 -7.13 18.11 -0.36
N THR A 93 -6.99 18.35 0.93
CA THR A 93 -6.29 17.44 1.83
C THR A 93 -7.08 16.16 2.02
N ILE A 94 -6.36 15.10 2.38
CA ILE A 94 -6.97 13.82 2.75
C ILE A 94 -7.56 13.90 4.14
N SER A 95 -8.57 13.06 4.42
CA SER A 95 -9.06 12.87 5.78
C SER A 95 -8.08 12.05 6.62
N LEU A 96 -8.20 12.16 7.94
CA LEU A 96 -7.39 11.38 8.88
C LEU A 96 -7.50 9.86 8.62
N VAL A 97 -8.70 9.36 8.33
CA VAL A 97 -8.95 7.94 8.05
C VAL A 97 -8.24 7.49 6.77
N MET A 98 -8.22 8.34 5.74
CA MET A 98 -7.46 8.05 4.51
C MET A 98 -5.96 8.02 4.76
N ALA A 99 -5.45 8.95 5.58
CA ALA A 99 -4.04 8.96 6.00
C ALA A 99 -3.67 7.68 6.75
N GLN A 100 -4.51 7.23 7.69
CA GLN A 100 -4.31 5.98 8.43
C GLN A 100 -4.26 4.76 7.51
N ARG A 101 -5.24 4.61 6.62
CA ARG A 101 -5.26 3.50 5.63
C ARG A 101 -4.07 3.53 4.70
N TRP A 102 -3.66 4.71 4.26
CA TRP A 102 -2.49 4.85 3.41
C TRP A 102 -1.21 4.45 4.14
N MET A 103 -1.04 4.85 5.39
CA MET A 103 0.11 4.44 6.21
C MET A 103 0.12 2.92 6.44
N GLU A 104 -1.03 2.31 6.71
CA GLU A 104 -1.15 0.85 6.81
C GLU A 104 -0.74 0.15 5.51
N ASN A 105 -1.19 0.67 4.35
CA ASN A 105 -0.78 0.17 3.03
C ASN A 105 0.72 0.35 2.75
N CYS A 106 1.35 1.38 3.32
CA CYS A 106 2.79 1.59 3.24
C CYS A 106 3.57 0.72 4.24
N GLY A 107 2.90 -0.09 5.06
CA GLY A 107 3.51 -1.02 6.00
C GLY A 107 3.77 -0.46 7.40
N PHE A 108 3.27 0.73 7.73
CA PHE A 108 3.38 1.26 9.09
C PHE A 108 2.55 0.43 10.07
N ARG A 109 3.13 0.14 11.24
CA ARG A 109 2.49 -0.60 12.32
C ARG A 109 2.70 0.13 13.64
N TRP A 110 1.62 0.56 14.27
CA TRP A 110 1.66 1.07 15.63
C TRP A 110 1.54 -0.11 16.58
N THR A 111 2.64 -0.43 17.25
CA THR A 111 2.66 -1.43 18.30
C THR A 111 3.35 -0.86 19.51
N THR A 112 2.93 -1.29 20.69
CA THR A 112 3.66 -1.01 21.91
C THR A 112 4.98 -1.76 21.83
N ALA A 113 6.09 -1.04 21.89
CA ALA A 113 7.40 -1.66 22.00
C ALA A 113 7.39 -2.59 23.22
N LYS A 114 7.56 -3.90 23.00
CA LYS A 114 7.73 -4.84 24.10
C LYS A 114 9.09 -4.53 24.71
N ASN A 115 9.10 -4.05 25.96
CA ASN A 115 10.31 -3.73 26.72
C ASN A 115 11.13 -4.98 27.11
N GLY A 116 11.25 -5.96 26.21
CA GLY A 116 11.84 -7.27 26.48
C GLY A 116 13.22 -7.47 25.88
N GLN A 117 13.66 -6.61 24.96
CA GLN A 117 14.97 -6.74 24.32
C GLN A 117 15.66 -5.37 24.25
N TYR A 118 16.74 -5.24 25.01
CA TYR A 118 17.60 -4.06 25.00
C TYR A 118 18.24 -3.92 23.62
N VAL A 119 17.78 -2.93 22.85
CA VAL A 119 18.32 -2.65 21.49
C VAL A 119 19.71 -2.03 21.57
N ASP A 120 20.06 -1.37 22.69
CA ASP A 120 21.37 -0.71 22.88
C ASP A 120 22.22 -1.30 24.02
N GLY A 121 21.94 -2.50 24.51
CA GLY A 121 22.48 -2.98 25.80
C GLY A 121 24.02 -2.96 25.95
N HIS A 122 24.76 -2.67 24.88
CA HIS A 122 26.19 -2.37 24.86
C HIS A 122 26.61 -0.96 25.32
N GLU A 123 25.71 0.03 25.40
CA GLU A 123 26.06 1.40 25.83
C GLU A 123 25.89 1.65 27.33
N ARG A 124 25.31 0.70 28.09
CA ARG A 124 25.17 0.87 29.54
C ARG A 124 26.54 0.84 30.22
N GLU A 125 26.74 1.80 31.12
CA GLU A 125 27.99 2.01 31.85
C GLU A 125 28.47 0.73 32.55
N ASP A 126 27.56 -0.07 33.13
CA ASP A 126 27.87 -1.33 33.81
C ASP A 126 28.37 -2.43 32.85
N VAL A 127 27.79 -2.51 31.66
CA VAL A 127 28.19 -3.46 30.61
C VAL A 127 29.53 -3.05 29.97
N MET A 128 29.73 -1.75 29.70
CA MET A 128 30.99 -1.20 29.20
C MET A 128 32.13 -1.44 30.20
N ASN A 129 31.86 -1.15 31.48
CA ASN A 129 32.82 -1.32 32.56
C ASN A 129 33.22 -2.79 32.74
N TYR A 130 32.27 -3.72 32.67
CA TYR A 130 32.56 -5.17 32.69
C TYR A 130 33.46 -5.60 31.53
N ARG A 131 33.19 -5.13 30.31
CA ARG A 131 33.97 -5.47 29.11
C ARG A 131 35.39 -4.90 29.15
N GLN A 132 35.57 -3.68 29.67
CA GLN A 132 36.87 -3.03 29.74
C GLN A 132 37.76 -3.62 30.83
N ASN A 133 37.16 -4.04 31.96
CA ASN A 133 37.89 -4.34 33.19
C ASN A 133 37.89 -5.82 33.59
N LYS A 134 37.12 -6.68 32.91
CA LYS A 134 37.06 -8.11 33.23
C LYS A 134 37.43 -8.96 32.02
N PHE A 135 38.70 -9.35 31.98
CA PHE A 135 39.18 -10.37 31.04
C PHE A 135 38.91 -11.75 31.64
N LEU A 136 38.22 -12.60 30.88
CA LEU A 136 38.10 -14.02 31.25
C LEU A 136 39.48 -14.68 31.11
N PRO A 137 39.87 -15.55 32.06
CA PRO A 137 41.18 -16.21 32.05
C PRO A 137 41.35 -17.17 30.87
#